data_AF-A0A6A5Q894-F1
#
_entry.id   AF-A0A6A5Q894-F1
#
_cell.length_a   1.000
_cell.length_b   1.000
_cell.length_c   1.000
_cell.angle_alpha   90.00
_cell.angle_beta   90.00
_cell.angle_gamma   90.00
#
_symmetry.space_group_name_H-M   'P 1'
#
loop_
_entity.id
_entity.type
_entity.pdbx_description
1 polymer ?
#
loop_
_entity_poly.entity_id
_entity_poly.type
_entity_poly.pdbx_seq_one_letter_code
_entity_poly.pdbx_strand_id
1 'polypeptide(L)'
;MALASLPKEIRLEIWSLAYFAQPPRLVALRTKSHERHYDNNFCPRYSPSPAPTVVNVCKEARAEAHYQARKAGHMVQLRHGPLTVAAPEEAQFTEEFYFRFETDILYLPLEDINVKHFDDSPEVGFLRHFRAAVGCDPLQLRKIAVTKVIPSGYNDGSFSNVLRKFPHISHMFMMVPNGMWEDRQQKALLVGAARRIVRMYDIDMGRDIRDVTSPSKIQVDFAALVKGELALVPRAMWKDWSEQTYDRIFIGHTP
;
A
#
# COMPACT_ATOMS: atom_id res chain seq x y z
N MET A 1 -30.98 -22.58 -10.32
CA MET A 1 -32.00 -21.52 -10.28
C MET A 1 -31.38 -20.24 -10.82
N ALA A 2 -32.06 -19.52 -11.72
CA ALA A 2 -31.50 -18.30 -12.31
C ALA A 2 -31.64 -17.14 -11.32
N LEU A 3 -30.57 -16.35 -11.13
CA LEU A 3 -30.59 -15.21 -10.20
C LEU A 3 -31.71 -14.21 -10.52
N ALA A 4 -32.08 -14.10 -11.80
CA ALA A 4 -33.15 -13.22 -12.29
C ALA A 4 -34.57 -13.61 -11.82
N SER A 5 -34.80 -14.85 -11.36
CA SER A 5 -36.13 -15.26 -10.87
C SER A 5 -36.38 -14.89 -9.41
N LEU A 6 -35.38 -14.33 -8.72
CA LEU A 6 -35.51 -13.90 -7.33
C LEU A 6 -36.13 -12.49 -7.23
N PRO A 7 -36.87 -12.19 -6.14
CA PRO A 7 -37.32 -10.83 -5.84
C PRO A 7 -36.15 -9.84 -5.84
N LYS A 8 -36.41 -8.59 -6.24
CA LYS A 8 -35.36 -7.57 -6.41
C LYS A 8 -34.57 -7.37 -5.12
N GLU A 9 -35.25 -7.35 -3.98
CA GLU A 9 -34.70 -7.14 -2.65
C GLU A 9 -33.66 -8.23 -2.32
N ILE A 10 -33.99 -9.49 -2.61
CA ILE A 10 -33.09 -10.62 -2.42
C ILE A 10 -31.88 -10.52 -3.35
N ARG A 11 -32.07 -10.10 -4.60
CA ARG A 11 -30.96 -9.92 -5.56
C ARG A 11 -30.00 -8.82 -5.12
N LEU A 12 -30.52 -7.69 -4.64
CA LEU A 12 -29.70 -6.60 -4.09
C LEU A 12 -28.94 -7.04 -2.84
N GLU A 13 -29.58 -7.79 -1.93
CA GLU A 13 -28.89 -8.33 -0.75
C GLU A 13 -27.76 -9.29 -1.14
N ILE A 14 -27.99 -10.17 -2.14
CA ILE A 14 -26.93 -11.04 -2.68
C ILE A 14 -25.77 -10.20 -3.22
N TRP A 15 -26.03 -9.11 -3.95
CA TRP A 15 -24.96 -8.25 -4.47
C TRP A 15 -24.22 -7.48 -3.37
N SER A 16 -24.93 -7.01 -2.35
CA SER A 16 -24.34 -6.39 -1.17
C SER A 16 -23.39 -7.36 -0.47
N LEU A 17 -23.87 -8.57 -0.16
CA LEU A 17 -23.05 -9.64 0.44
C LEU A 17 -21.85 -9.98 -0.46
N ALA A 18 -22.08 -10.13 -1.77
CA ALA A 18 -21.01 -10.43 -2.71
C ALA A 18 -19.95 -9.32 -2.79
N TYR A 19 -20.31 -8.05 -2.60
CA TYR A 19 -19.36 -6.94 -2.55
C TYR A 19 -18.46 -7.03 -1.31
N PHE A 20 -19.05 -7.21 -0.13
CA PHE A 20 -18.28 -7.29 1.12
C PHE A 20 -17.48 -8.60 1.26
N ALA A 21 -17.96 -9.69 0.68
CA ALA A 21 -17.29 -11.00 0.71
C ALA A 21 -16.12 -11.14 -0.27
N GLN A 22 -15.81 -10.12 -1.10
CA GLN A 22 -14.67 -10.23 -2.02
C GLN A 22 -13.34 -10.35 -1.27
N PRO A 23 -12.40 -11.15 -1.79
CA PRO A 23 -11.08 -11.29 -1.20
C PRO A 23 -10.33 -9.95 -1.16
N PRO A 24 -9.35 -9.78 -0.28
CA PRO A 24 -8.41 -8.66 -0.31
C PRO A 24 -7.79 -8.47 -1.69
N ARG A 25 -7.68 -7.21 -2.13
CA ARG A 25 -7.05 -6.85 -3.39
C ARG A 25 -5.86 -5.92 -3.14
N LEU A 26 -4.86 -6.00 -4.02
CA LEU A 26 -3.85 -4.95 -4.09
C LEU A 26 -4.42 -3.75 -4.83
N VAL A 27 -4.40 -2.60 -4.19
CA VAL A 27 -4.80 -1.34 -4.80
C VAL A 27 -3.57 -0.45 -4.92
N ALA A 28 -3.00 -0.41 -6.11
CA ALA A 28 -1.83 0.37 -6.46
C ALA A 28 -2.15 1.86 -6.56
N LEU A 29 -1.26 2.69 -6.03
CA LEU A 29 -1.16 4.10 -6.40
C LEU A 29 0.05 4.30 -7.30
N ARG A 30 -0.15 4.93 -8.46
CA ARG A 30 0.91 5.18 -9.43
C ARG A 30 0.90 6.61 -9.91
N THR A 31 2.03 7.01 -10.49
CA THR A 31 2.18 8.25 -11.25
C THR A 31 1.70 8.03 -12.67
N LYS A 32 0.81 8.89 -13.18
CA LYS A 32 0.47 8.90 -14.61
C LYS A 32 1.69 9.33 -15.41
N SER A 33 1.86 8.76 -16.60
CA SER A 33 2.88 9.23 -17.55
C SER A 33 2.57 10.69 -17.95
N HIS A 34 3.58 11.56 -17.91
CA HIS A 34 3.49 12.97 -18.31
C HIS A 34 4.87 13.49 -18.73
N GLU A 35 4.89 14.54 -19.55
CA GLU A 35 6.08 14.96 -20.31
C GLU A 35 7.25 15.52 -19.46
N ARG A 36 6.99 16.03 -18.26
CA ARG A 36 7.97 16.81 -17.48
C ARG A 36 7.97 16.46 -15.99
N HIS A 37 9.01 15.77 -15.55
CA HIS A 37 9.28 15.48 -14.14
C HIS A 37 10.34 16.46 -13.62
N TYR A 38 9.90 17.59 -13.06
CA TYR A 38 10.78 18.53 -12.36
C TYR A 38 10.40 18.57 -10.88
N ASP A 39 11.35 18.92 -10.02
CA ASP A 39 11.18 18.95 -8.56
C ASP A 39 10.01 19.84 -8.09
N ASN A 40 9.58 20.78 -8.93
CA ASN A 40 8.49 21.72 -8.64
C ASN A 40 7.18 21.42 -9.40
N ASN A 41 7.09 20.33 -10.16
CA ASN A 41 5.90 19.99 -10.95
C ASN A 41 5.02 18.95 -10.25
N PHE A 42 3.71 19.18 -10.28
CA PHE A 42 2.74 18.19 -9.83
C PHE A 42 2.79 16.92 -10.69
N CYS A 43 2.97 15.78 -10.03
CA CYS A 43 2.90 14.47 -10.65
C CYS A 43 1.48 13.90 -10.49
N PRO A 44 0.64 13.85 -11.54
CA PRO A 44 -0.72 13.31 -11.44
C PRO A 44 -0.70 11.86 -10.96
N ARG A 45 -1.46 11.58 -9.89
CA ARG A 45 -1.57 10.26 -9.28
C ARG A 45 -2.86 9.59 -9.71
N TYR A 46 -2.84 8.26 -9.79
CA TYR A 46 -4.00 7.47 -10.22
C TYR A 46 -3.94 6.05 -9.67
N SER A 47 -5.06 5.34 -9.71
CA SER A 47 -5.12 3.93 -9.35
C SER A 47 -5.40 3.10 -10.61
N PRO A 48 -4.41 2.35 -11.13
CA PRO A 48 -4.63 1.43 -12.25
C PRO A 48 -5.38 0.15 -11.83
N SER A 49 -5.75 0.04 -10.56
CA SER A 49 -6.25 -1.20 -9.99
C SER A 49 -7.70 -1.43 -10.43
N PRO A 50 -8.06 -2.66 -10.82
CA PRO A 50 -9.43 -2.93 -11.24
C PRO A 50 -10.42 -2.68 -10.11
N ALA A 51 -11.64 -2.29 -10.46
CA ALA A 51 -12.75 -2.24 -9.52
C ALA A 51 -13.06 -3.65 -8.94
N PRO A 52 -13.77 -3.75 -7.81
CA PRO A 52 -14.20 -5.01 -7.23
C PRO A 52 -14.94 -5.85 -8.29
N THR A 53 -14.71 -7.17 -8.34
CA THR A 53 -15.20 -8.04 -9.41
C THR A 53 -16.71 -7.91 -9.62
N VAL A 54 -17.49 -7.79 -8.54
CA VAL A 54 -18.95 -7.59 -8.56
C VAL A 54 -19.39 -6.38 -9.40
N VAL A 55 -18.58 -5.32 -9.48
CA VAL A 55 -18.84 -4.09 -10.25
C VAL A 55 -18.86 -4.36 -11.76
N ASN A 56 -18.19 -5.44 -12.17
CA ASN A 56 -18.01 -5.82 -13.57
C ASN A 56 -18.97 -6.93 -14.02
N VAL A 57 -19.86 -7.43 -13.14
CA VAL A 57 -20.77 -8.55 -13.47
C VAL A 57 -21.94 -8.11 -14.35
N CYS A 58 -22.73 -7.15 -13.88
CA CYS A 58 -23.89 -6.62 -14.62
C CYS A 58 -24.26 -5.22 -14.13
N LYS A 59 -25.25 -4.58 -14.78
CA LYS A 59 -25.68 -3.22 -14.42
C LYS A 59 -26.23 -3.12 -12.99
N GLU A 60 -27.00 -4.12 -12.55
CA GLU A 60 -27.58 -4.13 -11.21
C GLU A 60 -26.51 -4.31 -10.12
N ALA A 61 -25.64 -5.32 -10.29
CA ALA A 61 -24.52 -5.56 -9.39
C ALA A 61 -23.61 -4.32 -9.27
N ARG A 62 -23.35 -3.63 -10.39
CA ARG A 62 -22.60 -2.37 -10.40
C ARG A 62 -23.26 -1.27 -9.58
N ALA A 63 -24.55 -1.04 -9.78
CA ALA A 63 -25.29 -0.01 -9.06
C ALA A 63 -25.31 -0.28 -7.55
N GLU A 64 -25.57 -1.54 -7.17
CA GLU A 64 -25.60 -1.95 -5.78
C GLU A 64 -24.23 -1.88 -5.12
N ALA A 65 -23.19 -2.41 -5.76
CA ALA A 65 -21.82 -2.36 -5.23
C ALA A 65 -21.33 -0.92 -5.05
N HIS A 66 -21.66 -0.03 -5.99
CA HIS A 66 -21.32 1.39 -5.88
C HIS A 66 -22.14 2.09 -4.77
N TYR A 67 -23.41 1.75 -4.59
CA TYR A 67 -24.21 2.23 -3.45
C TYR A 67 -23.60 1.79 -2.12
N GLN A 68 -23.27 0.50 -1.96
CA GLN A 68 -22.64 -0.03 -0.76
C GLN A 68 -21.26 0.57 -0.52
N ALA A 69 -20.45 0.76 -1.57
CA ALA A 69 -19.15 1.40 -1.48
C ALA A 69 -19.26 2.85 -0.97
N ARG A 70 -20.20 3.64 -1.49
CA ARG A 70 -20.43 5.01 -0.98
C ARG A 70 -20.91 5.01 0.46
N LYS A 71 -21.87 4.14 0.79
CA LYS A 71 -22.43 4.00 2.14
C LYS A 71 -21.36 3.65 3.17
N ALA A 72 -20.42 2.77 2.80
CA ALA A 72 -19.34 2.32 3.66
C ALA A 72 -18.09 3.22 3.60
N GLY A 73 -18.06 4.27 2.79
CA GLY A 73 -16.90 5.14 2.63
C GLY A 73 -15.72 4.49 1.89
N HIS A 74 -15.97 3.50 1.04
CA HIS A 74 -14.95 2.77 0.28
C HIS A 74 -14.59 3.46 -1.05
N MET A 75 -15.07 4.68 -1.28
CA MET A 75 -14.79 5.46 -2.49
C MET A 75 -13.72 6.50 -2.17
N VAL A 76 -12.58 6.41 -2.84
CA VAL A 76 -11.46 7.34 -2.68
C VAL A 76 -11.28 8.14 -3.96
N GLN A 77 -11.16 9.46 -3.82
CA GLN A 77 -10.97 10.37 -4.94
C GLN A 77 -9.64 11.13 -4.80
N LEU A 78 -8.76 10.92 -5.78
CA LEU A 78 -7.46 11.59 -5.81
C LEU A 78 -7.62 13.01 -6.35
N ARG A 79 -7.05 13.97 -5.62
CA ARG A 79 -7.00 15.36 -6.07
C ARG A 79 -6.06 15.50 -7.26
N HIS A 80 -6.47 16.30 -8.24
CA HIS A 80 -5.60 16.85 -9.26
C HIS A 80 -4.94 18.13 -8.70
N GLY A 81 -3.66 18.31 -8.96
CA GLY A 81 -2.91 19.50 -8.58
C GLY A 81 -2.18 19.41 -7.23
N PRO A 82 -1.28 20.38 -6.96
CA PRO A 82 -0.44 20.38 -5.78
C PRO A 82 -1.24 20.48 -4.49
N LEU A 83 -0.86 19.69 -3.49
CA LEU A 83 -1.52 19.63 -2.18
C LEU A 83 -1.42 20.93 -1.34
N THR A 84 -0.68 21.93 -1.83
CA THR A 84 -0.40 23.21 -1.17
C THR A 84 -1.37 24.33 -1.56
N VAL A 85 -2.21 24.15 -2.59
CA VAL A 85 -3.17 25.17 -3.00
C VAL A 85 -4.41 25.06 -2.11
N ALA A 86 -4.59 26.05 -1.23
CA ALA A 86 -5.77 26.19 -0.40
C ALA A 86 -6.89 26.88 -1.19
N ALA A 87 -7.73 26.11 -1.91
CA ALA A 87 -9.09 26.56 -2.24
C ALA A 87 -9.99 25.38 -2.68
N PRO A 88 -11.29 25.37 -2.30
CA PRO A 88 -12.20 24.25 -2.54
C PRO A 88 -12.94 24.30 -3.90
N GLU A 89 -12.78 25.35 -4.70
CA GLU A 89 -13.69 25.64 -5.83
C GLU A 89 -13.24 25.04 -7.18
N GLU A 90 -11.99 24.59 -7.30
CA GLU A 90 -11.47 23.93 -8.51
C GLU A 90 -10.66 22.68 -8.18
N ALA A 91 -11.02 21.96 -7.12
CA ALA A 91 -10.47 20.63 -6.89
C ALA A 91 -10.97 19.67 -7.98
N GLN A 92 -10.34 19.73 -9.16
CA GLN A 92 -10.51 18.72 -10.19
C GLN A 92 -10.05 17.40 -9.58
N PHE A 93 -10.91 16.38 -9.61
CA PHE A 93 -10.51 15.04 -9.21
C PHE A 93 -9.97 14.33 -10.43
N THR A 94 -8.83 13.67 -10.28
CA THR A 94 -8.25 12.91 -11.38
C THR A 94 -9.07 11.67 -11.63
N GLU A 95 -9.32 10.89 -10.57
CA GLU A 95 -9.99 9.60 -10.62
C GLU A 95 -10.64 9.24 -9.28
N GLU A 96 -11.77 8.54 -9.37
CA GLU A 96 -12.42 7.86 -8.25
C GLU A 96 -12.12 6.36 -8.34
N PHE A 97 -11.76 5.73 -7.22
CA PHE A 97 -11.51 4.30 -7.16
C PHE A 97 -12.02 3.67 -5.86
N TYR A 98 -12.17 2.35 -5.87
CA TYR A 98 -12.65 1.57 -4.74
C TYR A 98 -11.50 1.13 -3.84
N PHE A 99 -11.58 1.43 -2.55
CA PHE A 99 -10.64 1.00 -1.53
C PHE A 99 -11.37 0.63 -0.22
N ARG A 100 -11.33 -0.64 0.15
CA ARG A 100 -11.90 -1.15 1.42
C ARG A 100 -10.81 -1.12 2.50
N PHE A 101 -10.81 -0.15 3.39
CA PHE A 101 -9.70 0.14 4.30
C PHE A 101 -9.31 -1.04 5.22
N GLU A 102 -10.30 -1.81 5.61
CA GLU A 102 -10.21 -2.97 6.48
C GLU A 102 -9.76 -4.24 5.75
N THR A 103 -9.99 -4.31 4.44
CA THR A 103 -9.79 -5.55 3.65
C THR A 103 -8.65 -5.42 2.65
N ASP A 104 -8.69 -4.39 1.80
CA ASP A 104 -7.76 -4.16 0.70
C ASP A 104 -6.36 -3.75 1.21
N ILE A 105 -5.37 -3.92 0.35
CA ILE A 105 -3.96 -3.66 0.65
C ILE A 105 -3.52 -2.49 -0.21
N LEU A 106 -3.12 -1.38 0.41
CA LEU A 106 -2.59 -0.23 -0.32
C LEU A 106 -1.19 -0.58 -0.85
N TYR A 107 -1.05 -0.66 -2.17
CA TYR A 107 0.21 -0.97 -2.82
C TYR A 107 0.91 0.31 -3.30
N LEU A 108 2.13 0.50 -2.81
CA LEU A 108 3.01 1.62 -3.14
C LEU A 108 4.21 1.07 -3.93
N PRO A 109 4.13 1.04 -5.27
CA PRO A 109 5.27 0.72 -6.11
C PRO A 109 6.24 1.90 -6.07
N LEU A 110 7.22 1.86 -5.18
CA LEU A 110 8.37 2.77 -5.09
C LEU A 110 9.54 2.35 -6.02
N GLU A 111 9.32 1.34 -6.86
CA GLU A 111 10.26 0.90 -7.90
C GLU A 111 9.45 0.54 -9.17
N ASP A 112 9.40 1.45 -10.14
CA ASP A 112 8.79 1.28 -11.48
C ASP A 112 9.39 2.32 -12.44
N ILE A 113 9.24 2.14 -13.75
CA ILE A 113 9.70 3.09 -14.80
C ILE A 113 9.05 4.47 -14.65
N ASN A 114 7.86 4.51 -14.05
CA ASN A 114 7.09 5.73 -13.81
C ASN A 114 7.28 6.29 -12.38
N VAL A 115 8.09 5.63 -11.53
CA VAL A 115 8.41 6.14 -10.19
C VAL A 115 9.41 7.29 -10.28
N LYS A 116 9.21 8.32 -9.46
CA LYS A 116 10.07 9.52 -9.40
C LYS A 116 10.57 9.77 -7.99
N HIS A 117 11.56 10.65 -7.87
CA HIS A 117 12.34 10.98 -6.66
C HIS A 117 11.56 11.45 -5.43
N PHE A 118 10.23 11.53 -5.51
CA PHE A 118 9.36 12.07 -4.46
C PHE A 118 8.25 11.12 -4.03
N ASP A 119 8.16 9.92 -4.60
CA ASP A 119 7.02 9.03 -4.40
C ASP A 119 6.95 8.46 -2.98
N ASP A 120 8.08 8.36 -2.31
CA ASP A 120 8.26 8.02 -0.89
C ASP A 120 8.32 9.25 0.03
N SER A 121 8.35 10.46 -0.52
CA SER A 121 8.48 11.70 0.25
C SER A 121 7.28 11.94 1.18
N PRO A 122 7.49 12.35 2.44
CA PRO A 122 6.42 12.81 3.33
C PRO A 122 5.66 13.99 2.77
N GLU A 123 6.29 14.80 1.92
CA GLU A 123 5.74 16.06 1.45
C GLU A 123 5.02 15.97 0.11
N VAL A 124 5.36 15.02 -0.76
CA VAL A 124 4.79 14.99 -2.12
C VAL A 124 4.56 13.57 -2.64
N GLY A 125 4.80 12.56 -1.80
CA GLY A 125 4.70 11.15 -2.16
C GLY A 125 3.29 10.59 -2.17
N PHE A 126 3.20 9.31 -2.53
CA PHE A 126 1.94 8.58 -2.70
C PHE A 126 1.11 8.56 -1.43
N LEU A 127 1.73 8.30 -0.27
CA LEU A 127 1.02 8.26 1.00
C LEU A 127 0.45 9.63 1.41
N ARG A 128 1.16 10.73 1.14
CA ARG A 128 0.60 12.07 1.41
C ARG A 128 -0.59 12.35 0.50
N HIS A 129 -0.50 11.98 -0.77
CA HIS A 129 -1.61 12.14 -1.72
C HIS A 129 -2.81 11.28 -1.35
N PHE A 130 -2.58 10.03 -0.96
CA PHE A 130 -3.62 9.15 -0.45
C PHE A 130 -4.29 9.76 0.78
N ARG A 131 -3.50 10.22 1.76
CA ARG A 131 -4.02 10.88 2.97
C ARG A 131 -4.87 12.11 2.68
N ALA A 132 -4.53 12.86 1.64
CA ALA A 132 -5.25 14.07 1.23
C ALA A 132 -6.42 13.80 0.27
N ALA A 133 -6.62 12.55 -0.15
CA ALA A 133 -7.70 12.14 -1.02
C ALA A 133 -9.05 12.29 -0.30
N VAL A 134 -10.09 12.66 -1.05
CA VAL A 134 -11.45 12.68 -0.51
C VAL A 134 -11.91 11.23 -0.30
N GLY A 135 -12.57 10.98 0.83
CA GLY A 135 -12.96 9.63 1.24
C GLY A 135 -11.83 8.79 1.82
N CYS A 136 -10.61 9.35 1.97
CA CYS A 136 -9.55 8.68 2.72
C CYS A 136 -9.73 8.84 4.22
N ASP A 137 -9.76 7.72 4.95
CA ASP A 137 -9.60 7.69 6.40
C ASP A 137 -8.26 7.02 6.79
N PRO A 138 -7.24 7.82 7.15
CA PRO A 138 -5.93 7.30 7.55
C PRO A 138 -5.97 6.40 8.79
N LEU A 139 -7.00 6.52 9.65
CA LEU A 139 -7.17 5.70 10.85
C LEU A 139 -7.66 4.29 10.50
N GLN A 140 -8.28 4.11 9.33
CA GLN A 140 -8.80 2.80 8.95
C GLN A 140 -7.80 1.96 8.17
N LEU A 141 -6.75 2.55 7.59
CA LEU A 141 -5.76 1.81 6.83
C LEU A 141 -5.01 0.79 7.70
N ARG A 142 -5.20 -0.51 7.40
CA ARG A 142 -4.58 -1.62 8.15
C ARG A 142 -3.40 -2.28 7.43
N LYS A 143 -3.44 -2.35 6.10
CA LYS A 143 -2.52 -3.16 5.30
C LYS A 143 -1.87 -2.34 4.21
N ILE A 144 -0.55 -2.42 4.12
CA ILE A 144 0.22 -1.78 3.05
C ILE A 144 1.18 -2.77 2.42
N ALA A 145 1.45 -2.59 1.13
CA ALA A 145 2.48 -3.30 0.39
C ALA A 145 3.42 -2.27 -0.23
N VAL A 146 4.73 -2.45 -0.09
CA VAL A 146 5.73 -1.51 -0.63
C VAL A 146 6.82 -2.24 -1.39
N THR A 147 7.18 -1.76 -2.57
CA THR A 147 8.45 -2.17 -3.20
C THR A 147 9.59 -1.41 -2.57
N LYS A 148 10.77 -2.05 -2.58
CA LYS A 148 12.09 -1.50 -2.30
C LYS A 148 12.10 0.02 -2.10
N VAL A 149 12.17 0.45 -0.83
CA VAL A 149 12.57 1.84 -0.56
C VAL A 149 14.03 1.94 -0.99
N ILE A 150 14.42 3.00 -1.68
CA ILE A 150 15.80 3.16 -2.15
C ILE A 150 16.72 3.12 -0.92
N PRO A 151 17.96 2.56 -1.00
CA PRO A 151 18.92 2.63 0.10
C PRO A 151 19.07 4.03 0.73
N SER A 152 18.85 5.10 -0.04
CA SER A 152 18.82 6.49 0.44
C SER A 152 17.60 6.81 1.31
N GLY A 153 16.40 6.37 0.94
CA GLY A 153 15.15 6.57 1.73
C GLY A 153 15.12 5.77 3.04
N TYR A 154 16.00 4.78 3.19
CA TYR A 154 16.24 4.13 4.48
C TYR A 154 17.17 4.94 5.39
N ASN A 155 18.12 5.70 4.83
CA ASN A 155 19.08 6.46 5.62
C ASN A 155 18.46 7.71 6.24
N ASP A 156 17.44 8.30 5.60
CA ASP A 156 16.81 9.55 6.03
C ASP A 156 15.53 9.38 6.89
N GLY A 157 14.96 8.18 6.98
CA GLY A 157 13.71 7.93 7.72
C GLY A 157 12.47 8.61 7.11
N SER A 158 12.55 9.03 5.84
CA SER A 158 11.47 9.69 5.11
C SER A 158 10.19 8.84 5.09
N PHE A 159 10.30 7.55 4.78
CA PHE A 159 9.15 6.64 4.69
C PHE A 159 8.45 6.42 6.04
N SER A 160 9.20 6.18 7.12
CA SER A 160 8.62 6.01 8.47
C SER A 160 7.91 7.29 8.94
N ASN A 161 8.47 8.46 8.63
CA ASN A 161 7.86 9.76 8.91
C ASN A 161 6.51 9.96 8.21
N VAL A 162 6.26 9.29 7.08
CA VAL A 162 4.95 9.30 6.41
C VAL A 162 4.01 8.29 7.07
N LEU A 163 4.52 7.09 7.37
CA LEU A 163 3.72 6.01 7.97
C LEU A 163 3.12 6.39 9.31
N ARG A 164 3.78 7.20 10.14
CA ARG A 164 3.22 7.67 11.43
C ARG A 164 1.88 8.40 11.31
N LYS A 165 1.50 8.84 10.10
CA LYS A 165 0.19 9.46 9.81
C LYS A 165 -0.92 8.44 9.58
N PHE A 166 -0.60 7.15 9.61
CA PHE A 166 -1.48 6.00 9.49
C PHE A 166 -1.24 5.10 10.73
N PRO A 167 -1.81 5.43 11.91
CA PRO A 167 -1.40 4.86 13.20
C PRO A 167 -1.83 3.39 13.43
N HIS A 168 -2.54 2.85 12.46
CA HIS A 168 -3.37 1.67 12.59
C HIS A 168 -2.96 0.54 11.64
N ILE A 169 -1.80 0.69 10.99
CA ILE A 169 -1.18 -0.35 10.19
C ILE A 169 -0.85 -1.53 11.10
N SER A 170 -1.37 -2.70 10.72
CA SER A 170 -1.15 -3.99 11.39
C SER A 170 -0.41 -4.98 10.51
N HIS A 171 -0.38 -4.77 9.19
CA HIS A 171 0.32 -5.65 8.26
C HIS A 171 1.08 -4.84 7.20
N MET A 172 2.37 -5.15 7.04
CA MET A 172 3.23 -4.61 5.98
C MET A 172 3.76 -5.75 5.10
N PHE A 173 3.52 -5.65 3.79
CA PHE A 173 4.08 -6.56 2.80
C PHE A 173 5.28 -5.90 2.11
N MET A 174 6.44 -6.54 2.24
CA MET A 174 7.65 -6.13 1.55
C MET A 174 7.70 -6.83 0.20
N MET A 175 7.55 -6.07 -0.87
CA MET A 175 7.49 -6.60 -2.23
C MET A 175 8.90 -6.91 -2.73
N VAL A 176 9.13 -8.17 -3.07
CA VAL A 176 10.37 -8.70 -3.66
C VAL A 176 10.35 -8.37 -5.16
N PRO A 177 11.27 -7.53 -5.65
CA PRO A 177 11.36 -7.18 -7.07
C PRO A 177 11.77 -8.39 -7.93
N ASN A 178 11.38 -8.35 -9.19
CA ASN A 178 11.83 -9.31 -10.18
C ASN A 178 13.37 -9.25 -10.31
N GLY A 179 14.04 -10.39 -10.28
CA GLY A 179 15.51 -10.49 -10.34
C GLY A 179 16.23 -10.45 -8.97
N MET A 180 15.56 -10.06 -7.88
CA MET A 180 16.17 -10.11 -6.53
C MET A 180 16.35 -11.55 -6.02
N TRP A 181 15.67 -12.52 -6.64
CA TRP A 181 15.68 -13.92 -6.22
C TRP A 181 17.05 -14.59 -6.28
N GLU A 182 18.00 -14.06 -7.01
CA GLU A 182 19.34 -14.64 -7.15
C GLU A 182 20.39 -13.90 -6.31
N ASP A 183 20.15 -12.62 -6.00
CA ASP A 183 21.08 -11.76 -5.26
C ASP A 183 20.87 -11.90 -3.75
N ARG A 184 21.81 -12.59 -3.09
CA ARG A 184 21.80 -12.78 -1.63
C ARG A 184 21.94 -11.46 -0.86
N GLN A 185 22.76 -10.53 -1.34
CA GLN A 185 23.00 -9.27 -0.64
C GLN A 185 21.74 -8.40 -0.68
N GLN A 186 21.05 -8.35 -1.82
CA GLN A 186 19.79 -7.61 -1.94
C GLN A 186 18.67 -8.19 -1.07
N LYS A 187 18.57 -9.52 -0.96
CA LYS A 187 17.61 -10.16 -0.05
C LYS A 187 17.86 -9.80 1.41
N ALA A 188 19.12 -9.88 1.86
CA ALA A 188 19.50 -9.51 3.22
C ALA A 188 19.19 -8.04 3.51
N LEU A 189 19.51 -7.15 2.56
CA LEU A 189 19.19 -5.73 2.64
C LEU A 189 17.68 -5.50 2.74
N LEU A 190 16.86 -6.19 1.95
CA LEU A 190 15.41 -6.08 1.99
C LEU A 190 14.84 -6.48 3.36
N VAL A 191 15.35 -7.56 3.95
CA VAL A 191 14.92 -7.99 5.30
C VAL A 191 15.35 -6.99 6.37
N GLY A 192 16.59 -6.50 6.31
CA GLY A 192 17.09 -5.47 7.24
C GLY A 192 16.29 -4.17 7.15
N ALA A 193 16.00 -3.73 5.93
CA ALA A 193 15.12 -2.61 5.61
C ALA A 193 13.74 -2.73 6.26
N ALA A 194 13.08 -3.88 6.08
CA ALA A 194 11.76 -4.14 6.64
C ALA A 194 11.76 -4.03 8.17
N ARG A 195 12.74 -4.66 8.82
CA ARG A 195 12.93 -4.59 10.28
C ARG A 195 13.11 -3.15 10.75
N ARG A 196 13.90 -2.35 10.02
CA ARG A 196 14.13 -0.94 10.36
C ARG A 196 12.85 -0.11 10.25
N ILE A 197 12.08 -0.25 9.16
CA ILE A 197 10.81 0.49 9.00
C ILE A 197 9.85 0.18 10.14
N VAL A 198 9.64 -1.10 10.43
CA VAL A 198 8.70 -1.51 11.49
C VAL A 198 9.17 -1.02 12.85
N ARG A 199 10.46 -1.13 13.15
CA ARG A 199 11.02 -0.59 14.39
C ARG A 199 10.80 0.92 14.50
N MET A 200 11.09 1.69 13.46
CA MET A 200 10.88 3.15 13.47
C MET A 200 9.40 3.50 13.64
N TYR A 201 8.51 2.76 12.98
CA TYR A 201 7.08 2.96 13.13
C TYR A 201 6.59 2.67 14.54
N ASP A 202 7.02 1.56 15.16
CA ASP A 202 6.61 1.23 16.54
C ASP A 202 7.12 2.28 17.54
N ILE A 203 8.33 2.82 17.34
CA ILE A 203 8.88 3.95 18.12
C ILE A 203 7.99 5.19 17.95
N ASP A 204 7.67 5.57 16.72
CA ASP A 204 6.84 6.75 16.44
C ASP A 204 5.43 6.64 17.04
N MET A 205 4.90 5.43 17.13
CA MET A 205 3.58 5.16 17.73
C MET A 205 3.60 5.13 19.26
N GLY A 206 4.75 5.39 19.90
CA GLY A 206 4.89 5.35 21.36
C GLY A 206 4.60 3.97 21.95
N ARG A 207 4.76 2.91 21.15
CA ARG A 207 4.54 1.54 21.60
C ARG A 207 5.78 1.13 22.40
N ASP A 208 5.55 0.62 23.61
CA ASP A 208 6.53 0.46 24.67
C ASP A 208 7.84 -0.21 24.18
N ILE A 209 8.91 0.58 24.09
CA ILE A 209 10.25 0.17 23.57
C ILE A 209 11.06 -0.52 24.69
N ARG A 210 10.55 -0.53 25.93
CA ARG A 210 11.28 -1.00 27.11
C ARG A 210 11.57 -2.49 27.09
N ASP A 211 10.93 -3.23 26.19
CA ASP A 211 11.21 -4.64 25.98
C ASP A 211 11.58 -4.90 24.51
N VAL A 212 12.90 -4.95 24.24
CA VAL A 212 13.49 -5.24 22.91
C VAL A 212 13.05 -6.61 22.37
N THR A 213 12.46 -7.45 23.22
CA THR A 213 11.95 -8.78 22.85
C THR A 213 10.45 -8.80 22.56
N SER A 214 9.74 -7.71 22.81
CA SER A 214 8.30 -7.66 22.56
C SER A 214 8.03 -7.67 21.05
N PRO A 215 7.24 -8.63 20.54
CA PRO A 215 7.00 -8.75 19.12
C PRO A 215 6.33 -7.49 18.59
N SER A 216 6.86 -6.95 17.49
CA SER A 216 6.21 -5.84 16.77
C SER A 216 4.75 -6.19 16.53
N LYS A 217 3.83 -5.28 16.86
CA LYS A 217 2.40 -5.48 16.58
C LYS A 217 2.11 -5.50 15.07
N ILE A 218 3.04 -4.98 14.26
CA ILE A 218 2.98 -5.11 12.81
C ILE A 218 3.48 -6.49 12.40
N GLN A 219 2.64 -7.22 11.69
CA GLN A 219 3.03 -8.39 10.92
C GLN A 219 3.77 -7.94 9.65
N VAL A 220 4.97 -8.47 9.45
CA VAL A 220 5.75 -8.25 8.23
C VAL A 220 5.84 -9.56 7.47
N ASP A 221 5.37 -9.54 6.23
CA ASP A 221 5.53 -10.64 5.30
C ASP A 221 6.22 -10.14 4.01
N PHE A 222 6.87 -11.05 3.31
CA PHE A 222 7.47 -10.77 2.01
C PHE A 222 6.57 -11.35 0.94
N ALA A 223 6.44 -10.66 -0.18
CA ALA A 223 5.59 -11.10 -1.28
C ALA A 223 6.19 -10.73 -2.62
N ALA A 224 5.87 -11.47 -3.68
CA ALA A 224 6.15 -11.08 -5.04
C ALA A 224 4.84 -10.83 -5.78
N LEU A 225 4.89 -9.98 -6.80
CA LEU A 225 3.75 -9.76 -7.68
C LEU A 225 3.79 -10.80 -8.81
N VAL A 226 2.91 -11.80 -8.75
CA VAL A 226 2.82 -12.87 -9.76
C VAL A 226 1.51 -12.68 -10.51
N LYS A 227 1.59 -12.38 -11.81
CA LYS A 227 0.41 -12.13 -12.67
C LYS A 227 -0.55 -11.05 -12.13
N GLY A 228 -0.02 -10.07 -11.39
CA GLY A 228 -0.81 -8.99 -10.78
C GLY A 228 -1.40 -9.33 -9.40
N GLU A 229 -1.13 -10.53 -8.87
CA GLU A 229 -1.58 -10.97 -7.55
C GLU A 229 -0.43 -11.02 -6.54
N LEU A 230 -0.76 -10.85 -5.26
CA LEU A 230 0.19 -10.93 -4.16
C LEU A 230 0.50 -12.40 -3.84
N ALA A 231 1.69 -12.86 -4.18
CA ALA A 231 2.17 -14.20 -3.82
C ALA A 231 3.10 -14.10 -2.61
N LEU A 232 2.65 -14.62 -1.45
CA LEU A 232 3.46 -14.61 -0.23
C LEU A 232 4.68 -15.50 -0.33
N VAL A 233 5.82 -14.99 0.11
CA VAL A 233 7.05 -15.76 0.27
C VAL A 233 6.97 -16.52 1.60
N PRO A 234 7.16 -17.84 1.60
CA PRO A 234 7.11 -18.63 2.83
C PRO A 234 8.06 -18.10 3.90
N ARG A 235 7.59 -18.04 5.15
CA ARG A 235 8.37 -17.49 6.26
C ARG A 235 9.71 -18.18 6.51
N ALA A 236 9.80 -19.49 6.26
CA ALA A 236 11.05 -20.22 6.33
C ALA A 236 12.08 -19.66 5.35
N MET A 237 11.67 -19.35 4.12
CA MET A 237 12.56 -18.92 3.06
C MET A 237 13.23 -17.57 3.35
N TRP A 238 12.48 -16.59 3.86
CA TRP A 238 13.03 -15.25 4.10
C TRP A 238 13.70 -15.09 5.46
N LYS A 239 13.46 -16.01 6.42
CA LYS A 239 14.27 -16.06 7.66
C LYS A 239 15.74 -16.29 7.34
N ASP A 240 16.00 -17.25 6.44
CA ASP A 240 17.35 -17.62 5.99
C ASP A 240 18.09 -16.45 5.31
N TRP A 241 17.36 -15.50 4.71
CA TRP A 241 17.95 -14.32 4.08
C TRP A 241 18.63 -13.38 5.09
N SER A 242 18.25 -13.44 6.36
CA SER A 242 18.82 -12.60 7.42
C SER A 242 19.96 -13.26 8.19
N GLU A 243 19.95 -14.59 8.31
CA GLU A 243 20.89 -15.36 9.14
C GLU A 243 22.28 -15.43 8.49
N GLN A 244 22.37 -15.45 7.16
CA GLN A 244 23.65 -15.63 6.45
C GLN A 244 24.53 -14.36 6.35
N THR A 245 24.05 -13.22 6.86
CA THR A 245 24.80 -11.94 6.82
C THR A 245 25.62 -11.71 8.09
N TYR A 246 25.24 -12.34 9.21
CA TYR A 246 25.95 -12.21 10.48
C TYR A 246 27.30 -12.95 10.51
N ASP A 247 27.48 -13.97 9.66
CA ASP A 247 28.75 -14.71 9.56
C ASP A 247 29.89 -13.93 8.88
N ARG A 248 29.62 -12.76 8.29
CA ARG A 248 30.66 -11.95 7.62
C ARG A 248 30.93 -10.59 8.22
N ILE A 249 30.07 -10.09 9.11
CA ILE A 249 30.27 -8.77 9.74
C ILE A 249 31.06 -8.88 11.07
N PHE A 250 31.15 -10.07 11.68
CA PHE A 250 31.83 -10.27 12.98
C PHE A 250 33.23 -10.90 12.93
N ILE A 251 33.82 -11.17 11.76
CA ILE A 251 35.21 -11.68 11.65
C ILE A 251 36.21 -10.58 11.20
N GLY A 252 35.81 -9.31 11.25
CA GLY A 252 36.63 -8.20 10.78
C GLY A 252 36.66 -7.04 11.75
N HIS A 253 37.18 -7.26 12.97
CA HIS A 253 37.96 -6.29 13.75
C HIS A 253 38.21 -6.85 15.15
N THR A 254 39.36 -7.49 15.33
CA THR A 254 40.08 -7.49 16.60
C THR A 254 41.49 -6.97 16.30
N PRO A 255 41.93 -5.88 16.95
CA PRO A 255 43.33 -5.46 16.91
C PRO A 255 44.24 -6.46 17.63
#